data_AF-A0A1F6SFI6-F1
#
_entry.id   AF-A0A1F6SFI6-F1
#
_cell.length_a   1.000
_cell.length_b   1.000
_cell.length_c   1.000
_cell.angle_alpha   90.00
_cell.angle_beta   90.00
_cell.angle_gamma   90.00
#
_symmetry.space_group_name_H-M   'P 1'
#
loop_
_entity.id
_entity.type
_entity.pdbx_description
1 polymer ?
#
loop_
_entity_poly.entity_id
_entity_poly.type
_entity_poly.pdbx_seq_one_letter_code
_entity_poly.pdbx_strand_id
1 'polypeptide(L)'
;MDSFSKTACRGYTLIEVLVALFVFLIIMTGLSQTFTQSFAAYKRAKAVQRDVANAQFVLNLMAKELRTSSLVSPSSNGNLASAVKFYDYSQGKCIEYRTNASTLQVAKAEAANFAGCAATTFGAYDAVTIGTVTGGFVIKPSVISPKAVGKVTVSLEISEGPNHTARIQTTSSLRDYGHIGL
;
A
#
# COMPACT_ATOMS: atom_id res chain seq x y z
N MET A 1 -11.73 -49.05 -64.43
CA MET A 1 -10.80 -48.09 -63.78
C MET A 1 -11.14 -48.15 -62.32
N ASP A 2 -10.39 -48.91 -61.50
CA ASP A 2 -10.44 -48.79 -60.04
C ASP A 2 -9.14 -49.37 -59.48
N SER A 3 -8.18 -48.47 -59.21
CA SER A 3 -6.94 -48.77 -58.54
C SER A 3 -7.16 -48.59 -57.03
N PHE A 4 -7.35 -49.69 -56.31
CA PHE A 4 -7.41 -49.70 -54.86
C PHE A 4 -6.00 -49.45 -54.28
N SER A 5 -5.73 -48.20 -53.91
CA SER A 5 -4.55 -47.83 -53.13
C SER A 5 -4.61 -48.49 -51.76
N LYS A 6 -3.77 -49.53 -51.55
CA LYS A 6 -3.55 -50.14 -50.23
C LYS A 6 -2.81 -49.12 -49.36
N THR A 7 -3.54 -48.42 -48.50
CA THR A 7 -2.94 -47.65 -47.41
C THR A 7 -2.40 -48.65 -46.38
N ALA A 8 -1.08 -48.84 -46.37
CA ALA A 8 -0.43 -49.71 -45.39
C ALA A 8 -0.62 -49.12 -43.99
N CYS A 9 -1.37 -49.81 -43.12
CA CYS A 9 -1.42 -49.51 -41.69
C CYS A 9 -0.05 -49.82 -41.08
N ARG A 10 0.80 -48.80 -40.99
CA ARG A 10 2.09 -48.88 -40.27
C ARG A 10 1.81 -48.70 -38.79
N GLY A 11 1.92 -49.78 -38.02
CA GLY A 11 1.86 -49.74 -36.56
C GLY A 11 3.18 -49.22 -35.96
N TYR A 12 3.09 -48.61 -34.78
CA TYR A 12 4.25 -48.21 -34.00
C TYR A 12 4.92 -49.42 -33.36
N THR A 13 6.25 -49.41 -33.30
CA THR A 13 6.99 -50.46 -32.59
C THR A 13 6.91 -50.24 -31.08
N LEU A 14 6.98 -51.33 -30.29
CA LEU A 14 6.91 -51.23 -28.82
C LEU A 14 8.01 -50.32 -28.24
N ILE A 15 9.20 -50.36 -28.84
CA ILE A 15 10.33 -49.51 -28.43
C ILE A 15 10.07 -48.03 -28.72
N GLU A 16 9.41 -47.71 -29.83
CA GLU A 16 9.07 -46.33 -30.20
C GLU A 16 8.05 -45.72 -29.24
N VAL A 17 7.07 -46.52 -28.80
CA VAL A 17 6.10 -46.11 -27.76
C VAL A 17 6.81 -45.87 -26.42
N LEU A 18 7.77 -46.72 -26.04
CA LEU A 18 8.52 -46.57 -24.78
C LEU A 18 9.36 -45.29 -24.78
N VAL A 19 10.08 -45.02 -25.88
CA VAL A 19 10.87 -43.78 -26.04
C VAL A 19 9.95 -42.55 -26.05
N ALA A 20 8.81 -42.60 -26.74
CA ALA A 20 7.85 -41.50 -26.75
C ALA A 20 7.30 -41.19 -25.35
N LEU A 21 6.95 -42.23 -24.56
CA LEU A 21 6.50 -42.06 -23.17
C LEU A 21 7.59 -41.47 -22.29
N PHE A 22 8.84 -41.91 -22.45
CA PHE A 22 9.96 -41.39 -21.68
C PHE A 22 10.19 -39.89 -21.93
N VAL A 23 10.20 -39.47 -23.20
CA VAL A 23 10.34 -38.05 -23.57
C VAL A 23 9.14 -37.24 -23.06
N PHE A 24 7.93 -37.77 -23.19
CA PHE A 24 6.72 -37.12 -22.69
C PHE A 24 6.78 -36.85 -21.17
N LEU A 25 7.24 -37.82 -20.38
CA LEU A 25 7.38 -37.68 -18.92
C LEU A 25 8.39 -36.60 -18.53
N ILE A 26 9.51 -36.49 -19.25
CA ILE A 26 10.51 -35.44 -19.04
C ILE A 26 9.90 -34.06 -19.33
N ILE A 27 9.18 -33.92 -20.44
CA ILE A 27 8.52 -32.66 -20.80
C ILE A 27 7.46 -32.28 -19.75
N MET A 28 6.62 -33.23 -19.33
CA MET A 28 5.55 -32.97 -18.37
C MET A 28 6.07 -32.60 -16.98
N THR A 29 7.18 -33.19 -16.53
CA THR A 29 7.82 -32.78 -15.27
C THR A 29 8.38 -31.36 -15.36
N GLY A 30 9.04 -31.00 -16.47
CA GLY A 30 9.52 -29.63 -16.69
C GLY A 30 8.39 -28.58 -16.71
N LEU A 31 7.28 -28.90 -17.38
CA LEU A 31 6.10 -28.02 -17.42
C LEU A 31 5.47 -27.85 -16.03
N SER A 32 5.36 -28.93 -15.27
CA SER A 32 4.78 -28.90 -13.92
C SER A 32 5.58 -28.00 -12.98
N GLN A 33 6.92 -28.09 -13.03
CA GLN A 33 7.79 -27.23 -12.23
C GLN A 33 7.59 -25.75 -12.60
N THR A 34 7.63 -25.44 -13.90
CA THR A 34 7.43 -24.07 -14.40
C THR A 34 6.05 -23.50 -13.97
N PHE A 35 5.01 -24.33 -14.04
CA PHE A 35 3.66 -23.94 -13.66
C PHE A 35 3.54 -23.67 -12.14
N THR A 36 4.11 -24.52 -11.29
CA THR A 36 4.09 -24.32 -9.84
C THR A 36 4.81 -23.04 -9.42
N GLN A 37 5.95 -22.74 -10.04
CA GLN A 37 6.70 -21.49 -9.80
C GLN A 37 5.89 -20.27 -10.23
N SER A 38 5.27 -20.33 -11.41
CA SER A 38 4.43 -19.26 -11.95
C SER A 38 3.21 -19.00 -11.06
N PHE A 39 2.57 -20.05 -10.55
CA PHE A 39 1.42 -19.94 -9.67
C PHE A 39 1.79 -19.35 -8.29
N ALA A 40 2.94 -19.74 -7.74
CA ALA A 40 3.46 -19.15 -6.51
C ALA A 40 3.76 -17.65 -6.69
N ALA A 41 4.39 -17.27 -7.81
CA ALA A 41 4.64 -15.87 -8.15
C ALA A 41 3.33 -15.08 -8.31
N TYR A 42 2.33 -15.64 -8.99
CA TYR A 42 1.03 -15.01 -9.16
C TYR A 42 0.31 -14.74 -7.83
N LYS A 43 0.31 -15.73 -6.92
CA LYS A 43 -0.28 -15.57 -5.57
C LYS A 43 0.38 -14.43 -4.79
N ARG A 44 1.72 -14.35 -4.83
CA ARG A 44 2.48 -13.28 -4.17
C ARG A 44 2.18 -11.92 -4.79
N ALA A 45 2.22 -11.82 -6.12
CA ALA A 45 1.91 -10.57 -6.82
C ALA A 45 0.50 -10.06 -6.46
N LYS A 46 -0.48 -10.96 -6.33
CA LYS A 46 -1.85 -10.59 -5.92
C LYS A 46 -1.93 -10.08 -4.48
N ALA A 47 -1.15 -10.64 -3.55
CA ALA A 47 -1.08 -10.15 -2.17
C ALA A 47 -0.50 -8.74 -2.10
N VAL A 48 0.66 -8.52 -2.73
CA VAL A 48 1.28 -7.19 -2.85
C VAL A 48 0.33 -6.16 -3.48
N GLN A 49 -0.37 -6.52 -4.56
CA GLN A 49 -1.32 -5.62 -5.21
C GLN A 49 -2.46 -5.19 -4.28
N ARG A 50 -2.96 -6.12 -3.46
CA ARG A 50 -4.02 -5.82 -2.47
C ARG A 50 -3.51 -4.87 -1.40
N ASP A 51 -2.29 -5.08 -0.91
CA ASP A 51 -1.71 -4.27 0.15
C ASP A 51 -1.39 -2.85 -0.35
N VAL A 52 -0.89 -2.73 -1.59
CA VAL A 52 -0.69 -1.44 -2.27
C VAL A 52 -2.03 -0.71 -2.47
N ALA A 53 -3.08 -1.39 -2.91
CA ALA A 53 -4.40 -0.78 -3.10
C ALA A 53 -4.99 -0.28 -1.76
N ASN A 54 -4.84 -1.06 -0.69
CA ASN A 54 -5.28 -0.66 0.64
C ASN A 54 -4.50 0.56 1.13
N ALA A 55 -3.17 0.56 1.01
CA ALA A 55 -2.36 1.71 1.39
C ALA A 55 -2.70 2.96 0.57
N GLN A 56 -2.95 2.84 -0.72
CA GLN A 56 -3.40 3.96 -1.56
C GLN A 56 -4.76 4.50 -1.11
N PHE A 57 -5.71 3.62 -0.75
CA PHE A 57 -7.00 4.03 -0.20
C PHE A 57 -6.82 4.85 1.09
N VAL A 58 -6.02 4.36 2.04
CA VAL A 58 -5.73 5.06 3.30
C VAL A 58 -5.02 6.39 3.06
N LEU A 59 -4.04 6.43 2.17
CA LEU A 59 -3.33 7.66 1.82
C LEU A 59 -4.24 8.69 1.17
N ASN A 60 -5.18 8.27 0.33
CA ASN A 60 -6.16 9.17 -0.28
C ASN A 60 -7.15 9.71 0.75
N LEU A 61 -7.61 8.86 1.67
CA LEU A 61 -8.46 9.28 2.78
C LEU A 61 -7.74 10.29 3.66
N MET A 62 -6.52 9.99 4.08
CA MET A 62 -5.68 10.90 4.88
C MET A 62 -5.42 12.21 4.12
N ALA A 63 -5.10 12.16 2.83
CA ALA A 63 -4.90 13.36 2.03
C ALA A 63 -6.17 14.22 1.92
N LYS A 64 -7.36 13.61 1.89
CA LYS A 64 -8.64 14.32 1.91
C LYS A 64 -8.84 15.04 3.26
N GLU A 65 -8.65 14.33 4.37
CA GLU A 65 -8.76 14.91 5.71
C GLU A 65 -7.72 16.02 5.93
N LEU A 66 -6.49 15.84 5.44
CA LEU A 66 -5.43 16.84 5.53
C LEU A 66 -5.76 18.16 4.80
N ARG A 67 -6.49 18.11 3.67
CA ARG A 67 -6.86 19.31 2.90
C ARG A 67 -7.80 20.24 3.65
N THR A 68 -8.60 19.72 4.59
CA THR A 68 -9.55 20.50 5.39
C THR A 68 -9.06 20.74 6.82
N SER A 69 -7.80 20.45 7.08
CA SER A 69 -7.23 20.47 8.43
C SER A 69 -6.10 21.47 8.62
N SER A 70 -5.93 21.94 9.86
CA SER A 70 -4.70 22.60 10.31
C SER A 70 -3.87 21.62 11.15
N LEU A 71 -2.56 21.63 10.93
CA LEU A 71 -1.60 20.82 11.66
C LEU A 71 -1.47 21.32 13.11
N VAL A 72 -1.60 20.41 14.07
CA VAL A 72 -1.45 20.69 15.51
C VAL A 72 -0.09 20.23 16.01
N SER A 73 0.31 19.01 15.64
CA SER A 73 1.64 18.47 15.95
C SER A 73 2.06 17.40 14.96
N PRO A 74 3.36 17.16 14.76
CA PRO A 74 4.51 17.89 15.32
C PRO A 74 4.75 19.23 14.62
N SER A 75 5.33 20.19 15.35
CA SER A 75 5.74 21.51 14.84
C SER A 75 7.12 21.51 14.17
N SER A 76 7.80 20.36 14.13
CA SER A 76 9.18 20.26 13.63
C SER A 76 9.22 20.21 12.10
N ASN A 77 9.91 21.18 11.50
CA ASN A 77 10.21 21.24 10.07
C ASN A 77 11.16 20.11 9.65
N GLY A 78 10.74 19.26 8.72
CA GLY A 78 11.63 18.39 7.94
C GLY A 78 12.08 17.09 8.59
N ASN A 79 11.75 16.83 9.86
CA ASN A 79 12.04 15.56 10.51
C ASN A 79 10.97 14.50 10.22
N LEU A 80 11.40 13.24 10.14
CA LEU A 80 10.52 12.08 10.12
C LEU A 80 9.84 11.95 11.47
N ALA A 81 8.53 12.16 11.50
CA ALA A 81 7.70 11.94 12.66
C ALA A 81 6.98 10.59 12.55
N SER A 82 6.86 9.88 13.67
CA SER A 82 6.07 8.64 13.76
C SER A 82 4.58 8.92 13.97
N ALA A 83 4.19 10.16 14.28
CA ALA A 83 2.80 10.55 14.43
C ALA A 83 2.56 11.95 13.85
N VAL A 84 1.34 12.19 13.38
CA VAL A 84 0.85 13.48 12.93
C VAL A 84 -0.56 13.69 13.45
N LYS A 85 -0.77 14.83 14.10
CA LYS A 85 -2.02 15.28 14.68
C LYS A 85 -2.48 16.56 14.00
N PHE A 86 -3.73 16.58 13.60
CA PHE A 86 -4.33 17.72 12.93
C PHE A 86 -5.80 17.87 13.33
N TYR A 87 -6.30 19.08 13.18
CA TYR A 87 -7.68 19.43 13.46
C TYR A 87 -8.45 19.63 12.15
N ASP A 88 -9.48 18.83 11.93
CA ASP A 88 -10.36 18.93 10.76
C ASP A 88 -11.52 19.89 11.05
N TYR A 89 -11.52 21.05 10.38
CA TYR A 89 -12.56 22.06 10.51
C TYR A 89 -13.89 21.63 9.89
N SER A 90 -13.88 20.70 8.94
CA SER A 90 -15.10 20.24 8.28
C SER A 90 -15.97 19.38 9.20
N GLN A 91 -15.36 18.70 10.17
CA GLN A 91 -16.04 17.73 11.03
C GLN A 91 -15.96 18.08 12.52
N GLY A 92 -15.14 19.07 12.91
CA GLY A 92 -14.94 19.41 14.33
C GLY A 92 -14.17 18.34 15.10
N LYS A 93 -13.27 17.62 14.43
CA LYS A 93 -12.58 16.46 15.00
C LYS A 93 -11.07 16.66 15.00
N CYS A 94 -10.46 16.22 16.10
CA CYS A 94 -9.04 16.02 16.22
C CYS A 94 -8.71 14.62 15.72
N ILE A 95 -7.78 14.52 14.77
CA ILE A 95 -7.37 13.25 14.17
C ILE A 95 -5.87 13.10 14.36
N GLU A 96 -5.45 11.93 14.83
CA GLU A 96 -4.04 11.56 14.91
C GLU A 96 -3.79 10.28 14.15
N TYR A 97 -2.83 10.35 13.25
CA TYR A 97 -2.25 9.19 12.59
C TYR A 97 -0.90 8.88 13.20
N ARG A 98 -0.66 7.60 13.50
CA ARG A 98 0.63 7.14 14.01
C ARG A 98 1.07 5.83 13.38
N THR A 99 2.37 5.65 13.26
CA THR A 99 2.99 4.36 12.93
C THR A 99 3.41 3.69 14.23
N ASN A 100 2.80 2.55 14.56
CA ASN A 100 3.13 1.76 15.75
C ASN A 100 3.36 0.29 15.35
N ALA A 101 4.53 -0.25 15.70
CA ALA A 101 4.89 -1.66 15.55
C ALA A 101 4.44 -2.27 14.21
N SER A 102 4.76 -1.56 13.12
CA SER A 102 4.45 -1.95 11.74
C SER A 102 2.99 -1.81 11.28
N THR A 103 2.16 -1.05 11.98
CA THR A 103 0.81 -0.70 11.52
C THR A 103 0.63 0.81 11.50
N LEU A 104 -0.07 1.30 10.47
CA LEU A 104 -0.59 2.66 10.49
C LEU A 104 -1.93 2.65 11.22
N GLN A 105 -2.00 3.42 12.28
CA GLN A 105 -3.18 3.53 13.13
C GLN A 105 -3.73 4.95 13.11
N VAL A 106 -5.03 5.07 13.29
CA VAL A 106 -5.74 6.34 13.40
C VAL A 106 -6.51 6.37 14.70
N ALA A 107 -6.52 7.54 15.35
CA ALA A 107 -7.46 7.84 16.41
C ALA A 107 -8.18 9.14 16.10
N LYS A 108 -9.46 9.20 16.46
CA LYS A 108 -10.31 10.37 16.24
C LYS A 108 -10.98 10.72 17.55
N ALA A 109 -11.04 12.01 17.85
CA ALA A 109 -11.70 12.53 19.03
C ALA A 109 -12.38 13.86 18.68
N GLU A 110 -13.51 14.14 19.31
CA GLU A 110 -14.20 15.42 19.14
C GLU A 110 -13.38 16.53 19.81
N ALA A 111 -13.25 17.67 19.14
CA ALA A 111 -12.59 18.85 19.69
C ALA A 111 -13.33 20.11 19.25
N ALA A 112 -13.69 20.98 20.20
CA ALA A 112 -14.45 22.19 19.89
C ALA A 112 -13.68 23.20 19.02
N ASN A 113 -12.34 23.16 19.07
CA ASN A 113 -11.47 24.05 18.31
C ASN A 113 -10.04 23.47 18.20
N PHE A 114 -9.22 24.17 17.42
CA PHE A 114 -7.80 23.84 17.22
C PHE A 114 -7.02 23.72 18.55
N ALA A 115 -7.25 24.63 19.50
CA ALA A 115 -6.59 24.60 20.81
C ALA A 115 -7.01 23.38 21.64
N GLY A 116 -8.28 22.98 21.57
CA GLY A 116 -8.80 21.76 22.17
C GLY A 116 -8.11 20.53 21.63
N CYS A 117 -7.91 20.45 20.30
CA CYS A 117 -7.19 19.35 19.66
C CYS A 117 -5.72 19.25 20.10
N ALA A 118 -5.08 20.36 20.46
CA ALA A 118 -3.74 20.33 21.05
C ALA A 118 -3.71 19.62 22.41
N ALA A 119 -4.74 19.81 23.23
CA ALA A 119 -4.89 19.21 24.56
C ALA A 119 -5.56 17.81 24.54
N THR A 120 -6.21 17.43 23.44
CA THR A 120 -6.88 16.13 23.31
C THR A 120 -5.88 14.98 23.41
N THR A 121 -6.19 14.04 24.30
CA THR A 121 -5.53 12.73 24.40
C THR A 121 -6.40 11.69 23.70
N PHE A 122 -5.76 10.83 22.91
CA PHE A 122 -6.43 9.74 22.22
C PHE A 122 -6.41 8.48 23.08
N GLY A 123 -7.54 7.79 23.16
CA GLY A 123 -7.67 6.53 23.90
C GLY A 123 -7.26 5.33 23.06
N ALA A 124 -8.20 4.79 22.28
CA ALA A 124 -7.96 3.66 21.38
C ALA A 124 -7.55 4.13 19.98
N TYR A 125 -6.69 3.35 19.33
CA TYR A 125 -6.28 3.57 17.95
C TYR A 125 -6.70 2.39 17.10
N ASP A 126 -7.31 2.68 15.95
CA ASP A 126 -7.75 1.69 14.98
C ASP A 126 -6.68 1.50 13.91
N ALA A 127 -6.34 0.23 13.61
CA ALA A 127 -5.44 -0.08 12.52
C ALA A 127 -6.12 0.16 11.17
N VAL A 128 -5.53 1.01 10.33
CA VAL A 128 -6.10 1.37 9.02
C VAL A 128 -5.49 0.54 7.89
N THR A 129 -4.30 -0.03 8.12
CA THR A 129 -3.57 -0.81 7.13
C THR A 129 -3.59 -2.30 7.48
N ILE A 130 -3.64 -3.13 6.44
CA ILE A 130 -3.47 -4.58 6.52
C ILE A 130 -2.04 -4.86 6.03
N GLY A 131 -1.22 -5.54 6.85
CA GLY A 131 0.19 -5.82 6.55
C GLY A 131 1.19 -4.94 7.31
N THR A 132 2.48 -5.19 7.07
CA THR A 132 3.61 -4.52 7.74
C THR A 132 3.93 -3.21 7.03
N VAL A 133 3.53 -2.10 7.65
CA VAL A 133 3.81 -0.74 7.18
C VAL A 133 4.88 -0.10 8.04
N THR A 134 6.02 0.17 7.42
CA THR A 134 7.13 0.91 8.01
C THR A 134 7.19 2.28 7.35
N GLY A 135 7.39 3.35 8.10
CA GLY A 135 7.44 4.68 7.48
C GLY A 135 7.15 5.79 8.47
N GLY A 136 6.97 6.99 7.94
CA GLY A 136 6.76 8.16 8.75
C GLY A 136 6.25 9.35 7.96
N PHE A 137 6.02 10.42 8.70
CA PHE A 137 5.48 11.67 8.21
C PHE A 137 6.60 12.69 8.12
N VAL A 138 6.83 13.24 6.92
CA VAL A 138 7.72 14.39 6.75
C VAL A 138 6.86 15.62 6.61
N ILE A 139 6.95 16.49 7.60
CA ILE A 139 6.05 17.62 7.74
C ILE A 139 6.85 18.90 7.53
N LYS A 140 6.33 19.76 6.65
CA LYS A 140 6.78 21.13 6.48
C LYS A 140 5.66 22.04 6.95
N PRO A 141 5.62 22.41 8.24
CA PRO A 141 4.60 23.31 8.78
C PRO A 141 4.61 24.68 8.08
N SER A 142 3.47 25.38 8.17
CA SER A 142 3.25 26.74 7.68
C SER A 142 3.94 27.83 8.52
N VAL A 143 5.10 27.52 9.10
CA VAL A 143 5.91 28.49 9.85
C VAL A 143 7.26 28.51 9.18
N ILE A 144 7.59 29.58 8.45
CA ILE A 144 8.44 30.73 8.82
C ILE A 144 8.26 31.75 7.68
N SER A 145 8.26 33.05 8.00
CA SER A 145 8.16 34.16 7.04
C SER A 145 8.96 33.93 5.73
N PRO A 146 8.35 34.05 4.53
CA PRO A 146 6.95 34.37 4.27
C PRO A 146 6.03 33.17 4.54
N LYS A 147 4.85 33.43 5.11
CA LYS A 147 3.84 32.41 5.44
C LYS A 147 3.49 31.57 4.20
N ALA A 148 4.02 30.37 4.13
CA ALA A 148 3.75 29.41 3.07
C ALA A 148 2.70 28.40 3.53
N VAL A 149 1.92 27.89 2.57
CA VAL A 149 0.97 26.82 2.81
C VAL A 149 1.73 25.58 3.28
N GLY A 150 1.42 25.07 4.47
CA GLY A 150 2.05 23.89 5.03
C GLY A 150 1.86 22.67 4.14
N LYS A 151 2.83 21.76 4.15
CA LYS A 151 2.85 20.56 3.31
C LYS A 151 3.14 19.34 4.18
N VAL A 152 2.26 18.35 4.12
CA VAL A 152 2.47 17.05 4.79
C VAL A 152 2.79 16.02 3.72
N THR A 153 4.02 15.53 3.76
CA THR A 153 4.46 14.41 2.91
C THR A 153 4.38 13.13 3.73
N VAL A 154 3.52 12.22 3.32
CA VAL A 154 3.37 10.92 3.96
C VAL A 154 4.16 9.93 3.12
N SER A 155 5.13 9.24 3.74
CA SER A 155 5.93 8.21 3.09
C SER A 155 5.75 6.90 3.84
N LEU A 156 5.08 5.94 3.19
CA LEU A 156 4.87 4.60 3.71
C LEU A 156 5.68 3.60 2.88
N GLU A 157 6.34 2.69 3.56
CA GLU A 157 6.98 1.52 2.98
C GLU A 157 6.20 0.29 3.43
N ILE A 158 5.64 -0.43 2.47
CA ILE A 158 4.88 -1.65 2.70
C ILE A 158 5.85 -2.79 2.44
N SER A 159 5.98 -3.69 3.41
CA SER A 159 6.83 -4.87 3.28
C SER A 159 6.02 -6.15 3.37
N GLU A 160 6.23 -7.07 2.42
CA GLU A 160 5.70 -8.44 2.47
C GLU A 160 6.88 -9.42 2.51
N GLY A 161 7.32 -9.76 3.73
CA GLY A 161 8.50 -10.58 3.96
C GLY A 161 9.84 -9.84 3.74
N PRO A 162 10.97 -10.56 3.73
CA PRO A 162 12.30 -9.93 3.77
C PRO A 162 12.79 -9.29 2.46
N ASN A 163 12.14 -9.56 1.32
CA ASN A 163 12.66 -9.19 -0.02
C ASN A 163 11.74 -8.30 -0.85
N HIS A 164 10.56 -7.92 -0.33
CA HIS A 164 9.58 -7.14 -1.08
C HIS A 164 9.16 -5.92 -0.28
N THR A 165 9.69 -4.76 -0.68
CA THR A 165 9.37 -3.45 -0.13
C THR A 165 8.82 -2.56 -1.23
N ALA A 166 7.64 -1.99 -1.03
CA ALA A 166 7.04 -1.00 -1.92
C ALA A 166 6.91 0.32 -1.16
N ARG A 167 7.57 1.38 -1.64
CA ARG A 167 7.46 2.71 -1.07
C ARG A 167 6.39 3.51 -1.81
N ILE A 168 5.40 4.00 -1.07
CA ILE A 168 4.35 4.87 -1.56
C ILE A 168 4.47 6.21 -0.83
N GLN A 169 4.51 7.29 -1.60
CA GLN A 169 4.58 8.63 -1.06
C GLN A 169 3.42 9.46 -1.62
N THR A 170 2.70 10.14 -0.74
CA THR A 170 1.73 11.15 -1.13
C THR A 170 2.10 12.46 -0.46
N THR A 171 1.64 13.56 -1.05
CA THR A 171 1.78 14.85 -0.44
C THR A 171 0.50 15.64 -0.54
N SER A 172 0.04 16.16 0.60
CA SER A 172 -1.08 17.07 0.67
C SER A 172 -0.63 18.43 1.19
N SER A 173 -1.25 19.47 0.65
CA SER A 173 -1.11 20.84 1.12
C SER A 173 -2.19 21.09 2.19
N LEU A 174 -1.78 21.63 3.33
CA LEU A 174 -2.67 22.02 4.42
C LEU A 174 -3.30 23.36 4.08
N ARG A 175 -4.63 23.46 3.98
CA ARG A 175 -5.28 24.78 4.04
C ARG A 175 -5.34 25.21 5.50
N ASP A 176 -4.52 26.17 5.87
CA ASP A 176 -4.59 26.75 7.21
C ASP A 176 -5.82 27.67 7.32
N TYR A 177 -6.98 27.09 7.59
CA TYR A 177 -8.27 27.80 7.64
C TYR A 177 -8.30 28.93 8.68
N GLY A 178 -7.40 28.95 9.67
CA GLY A 178 -7.27 30.04 10.64
C GLY A 178 -6.59 31.31 10.09
N HIS A 179 -5.95 31.24 8.91
CA HIS A 179 -5.12 32.33 8.39
C HIS A 179 -5.30 32.65 6.89
N ILE A 180 -5.81 31.73 6.09
CA ILE A 180 -6.01 31.90 4.63
C ILE A 180 -7.47 31.62 4.20
N GLY A 181 -8.41 31.73 5.15
CA GLY A 181 -9.82 31.40 4.97
C GLY A 181 -10.80 32.40 5.60
N LEU A 182 -10.53 33.70 5.45
CA LEU A 182 -11.55 34.77 5.40
C LEU A 182 -11.48 35.41 4.02
#